data_AF-A0A2U1MUK5-F1
#
_entry.id   AF-A0A2U1MUK5-F1
#
_cell.length_a   1.000
_cell.length_b   1.000
_cell.length_c   1.000
_cell.angle_alpha   90.00
_cell.angle_beta   90.00
_cell.angle_gamma   90.00
#
_symmetry.space_group_name_H-M   'P 1'
#
loop_
_entity.id
_entity.type
_entity.pdbx_description
1 polymer ?
#
loop_
_entity_poly.entity_id
_entity_poly.type
_entity_poly.pdbx_seq_one_letter_code
_entity_poly.pdbx_strand_id
1 'polypeptide(L)'
;MEQQVITNKKVILKDYVVGFPKESDMILKTSETITLKLPNGSNGVLVKNLYLSCDPYMRGLMTKTEGGYIDSFTPGSPLTGYGVAKVLESEHANFKKGDLIWGFTGWEEYSIINAPEGLFKIEHTDVPLSYYTGILGETELFIKFRWKAKEVHQPQDLLVGYTPPEMGRELVAVSAVLSEAMWKSPALHFNTGNHEIYSNRKIRRFH
;
A
#
# COMPACT_ATOMS: atom_id res chain seq x y z
N MET A 1 2.21 -12.37 -29.72
CA MET A 1 2.22 -11.16 -28.89
C MET A 1 3.62 -11.03 -28.32
N GLU A 2 4.33 -9.96 -28.66
CA GLU A 2 5.71 -9.72 -28.23
C GLU A 2 5.78 -9.49 -26.72
N GLN A 3 6.74 -10.14 -26.07
CA GLN A 3 7.08 -9.87 -24.67
C GLN A 3 7.73 -8.48 -24.61
N GLN A 4 6.99 -7.50 -24.09
CA GLN A 4 7.54 -6.17 -23.88
C GLN A 4 8.30 -6.13 -22.56
N VAL A 5 9.62 -5.91 -22.64
CA VAL A 5 10.45 -5.63 -21.46
C VAL A 5 10.46 -4.12 -21.25
N ILE A 6 10.08 -3.69 -20.04
CA ILE A 6 10.06 -2.28 -19.67
C ILE A 6 10.79 -2.07 -18.35
N THR A 7 11.18 -0.83 -18.08
CA THR A 7 11.65 -0.42 -16.76
C THR A 7 10.52 -0.50 -15.74
N ASN A 8 10.84 -0.97 -14.53
CA ASN A 8 9.93 -1.06 -13.40
C ASN A 8 10.64 -0.50 -12.17
N LYS A 9 10.30 0.74 -11.79
CA LYS A 9 10.84 1.36 -10.59
C LYS A 9 10.27 0.69 -9.35
N LYS A 10 11.10 0.45 -8.35
CA LYS A 10 10.71 -0.22 -7.10
C LYS A 10 11.34 0.45 -5.89
N VAL A 11 10.61 0.44 -4.77
CA VAL A 11 11.13 0.84 -3.47
C VAL A 11 11.49 -0.41 -2.69
N ILE A 12 12.78 -0.57 -2.40
CA ILE A 12 13.36 -1.72 -1.73
C ILE A 12 13.69 -1.36 -0.28
N LEU A 13 13.40 -2.26 0.66
CA LEU A 13 13.91 -2.15 2.02
C LEU A 13 15.38 -2.61 2.05
N LYS A 14 16.31 -1.77 2.51
CA LYS A 14 17.74 -2.13 2.56
C LYS A 14 18.03 -3.23 3.56
N ASP A 15 17.57 -3.00 4.78
CA ASP A 15 17.79 -3.85 5.94
C ASP A 15 16.67 -3.60 6.95
N TYR A 16 16.60 -4.42 8.00
CA TYR A 16 15.64 -4.21 9.08
C TYR A 16 15.89 -2.88 9.80
N VAL A 17 14.79 -2.21 10.16
CA VAL A 17 14.82 -0.91 10.80
C VAL A 17 14.73 -1.05 12.32
N VAL A 18 15.60 -0.33 13.03
CA VAL A 18 15.56 -0.16 14.48
C VAL A 18 15.14 1.27 14.81
N GLY A 19 14.09 1.42 15.64
CA GLY A 19 13.53 2.74 15.95
C GLY A 19 12.79 3.36 14.77
N PHE A 20 12.92 4.66 14.56
CA PHE A 20 12.21 5.37 13.49
C PHE A 20 12.85 5.10 12.13
N PRO A 21 12.05 4.82 11.07
CA PRO A 21 12.56 4.61 9.73
C PRO A 21 13.04 5.94 9.13
N LYS A 22 14.10 5.85 8.34
CA LYS A 22 14.72 6.97 7.63
C LYS A 22 14.69 6.71 6.13
N GLU A 23 14.85 7.77 5.33
CA GLU A 23 14.92 7.62 3.87
C GLU A 23 16.06 6.68 3.46
N SER A 24 17.16 6.75 4.21
CA SER A 24 18.33 5.91 4.02
C SER A 24 18.06 4.42 4.15
N ASP A 25 16.96 4.01 4.79
CA ASP A 25 16.61 2.60 4.99
C ASP A 25 15.90 2.01 3.76
N MET A 26 15.50 2.88 2.82
CA MET A 26 14.86 2.51 1.56
C MET A 26 15.77 2.84 0.36
N ILE A 27 15.62 2.09 -0.73
CA ILE A 27 16.28 2.37 -2.02
C ILE A 27 15.23 2.45 -3.09
N LEU A 28 15.24 3.55 -3.84
CA LEU A 28 14.57 3.59 -5.13
C LEU A 28 15.47 2.96 -6.19
N LYS A 29 15.08 1.77 -6.68
CA LYS A 29 15.71 1.15 -7.85
C LYS A 29 14.97 1.55 -9.11
N THR A 30 15.67 2.16 -10.06
CA THR A 30 15.06 2.68 -11.31
C THR A 30 15.51 1.96 -12.57
N SER A 31 16.46 1.04 -12.49
CA SER A 31 17.02 0.33 -13.64
C SER A 31 16.55 -1.12 -13.76
N GLU A 32 15.74 -1.61 -12.80
CA GLU A 32 15.18 -2.96 -12.90
C GLU A 32 14.12 -3.01 -14.01
N THR A 33 14.03 -4.16 -14.67
CA THR A 33 13.08 -4.38 -15.74
C THR A 33 12.10 -5.49 -15.40
N ILE A 34 10.92 -5.42 -15.99
CA ILE A 34 9.91 -6.47 -15.92
C ILE A 34 9.46 -6.81 -17.34
N THR A 35 9.19 -8.09 -17.56
CA THR A 35 8.50 -8.54 -18.78
C THR A 35 7.00 -8.42 -18.53
N LEU A 36 6.29 -7.65 -19.38
CA LEU A 36 4.83 -7.51 -19.31
C LEU A 36 4.13 -8.74 -19.88
N LYS A 37 4.40 -9.89 -19.28
CA LYS A 37 3.74 -11.15 -19.61
C LYS A 37 3.68 -12.04 -18.39
N LEU A 38 2.50 -12.61 -18.12
CA LEU A 38 2.38 -13.64 -17.09
C LEU A 38 3.14 -14.92 -17.49
N PRO A 39 3.79 -15.60 -16.53
CA PRO A 39 4.33 -16.94 -16.75
C PRO A 39 3.20 -17.89 -17.14
N ASN A 40 3.41 -18.70 -18.19
CA ASN A 40 2.37 -19.63 -18.67
C ASN A 40 1.94 -20.60 -17.55
N GLY A 41 0.64 -20.77 -17.36
CA GLY A 41 0.09 -21.71 -16.36
C GLY A 41 0.14 -21.16 -14.93
N SER A 42 0.29 -19.85 -14.78
CA SER A 42 0.06 -19.18 -13.51
C SER A 42 -1.44 -19.05 -13.23
N ASN A 43 -1.80 -18.83 -11.97
CA ASN A 43 -3.13 -18.30 -11.63
C ASN A 43 -3.01 -16.80 -11.31
N GLY A 44 -1.98 -16.15 -11.86
CA GLY A 44 -1.55 -14.82 -11.45
C GLY A 44 -2.27 -13.70 -12.19
N VAL A 45 -2.06 -12.48 -11.70
CA VAL A 45 -2.54 -11.25 -12.30
C VAL A 45 -1.38 -10.28 -12.43
N LEU A 46 -1.10 -9.83 -13.65
CA LEU A 46 -0.13 -8.77 -13.93
C LEU A 46 -0.84 -7.43 -13.86
N VAL A 47 -0.35 -6.56 -13.00
CA VAL A 47 -0.99 -5.26 -12.73
C VAL A 47 0.00 -4.11 -12.89
N LYS A 48 -0.54 -2.94 -13.23
CA LYS A 48 0.14 -1.65 -13.11
C LYS A 48 -0.36 -0.95 -11.87
N ASN A 49 0.50 -0.70 -10.90
CA ASN A 49 0.14 -0.01 -9.68
C ASN A 49 -0.06 1.48 -9.99
N LEU A 50 -1.16 2.05 -9.49
CA LEU A 50 -1.56 3.45 -9.71
C LEU A 50 -1.38 4.25 -8.43
N TYR A 51 -1.86 3.68 -7.32
CA TYR A 51 -1.79 4.28 -6.00
C TYR A 51 -1.28 3.26 -4.99
N LEU A 52 -0.49 3.74 -4.03
CA LEU A 52 0.04 2.95 -2.93
C LEU A 52 -0.36 3.65 -1.62
N SER A 53 -0.81 2.85 -0.65
CA SER A 53 -1.08 3.30 0.71
C SER A 53 0.19 3.29 1.53
N CYS A 54 0.29 4.22 2.48
CA CYS A 54 1.36 4.29 3.47
C CYS A 54 0.74 4.20 4.86
N ASP A 55 0.60 2.97 5.35
CA ASP A 55 -0.14 2.69 6.58
C ASP A 55 0.79 2.51 7.79
N PRO A 56 0.35 2.87 9.02
CA PRO A 56 1.16 2.77 10.23
C PRO A 56 1.72 1.37 10.50
N TYR A 57 0.95 0.32 10.16
CA TYR A 57 1.34 -1.07 10.41
C TYR A 57 2.63 -1.45 9.67
N MET A 58 2.92 -0.81 8.53
CA MET A 58 4.09 -1.11 7.71
C MET A 58 5.39 -0.93 8.49
N ARG A 59 5.43 0.00 9.46
CA ARG A 59 6.59 0.14 10.35
C ARG A 59 6.85 -1.15 11.10
N GLY A 60 5.83 -1.79 11.67
CA GLY A 60 6.00 -3.07 12.39
C GLY A 60 6.64 -4.15 11.53
N LEU A 61 6.31 -4.17 10.22
CA LEU A 61 6.84 -5.12 9.26
C LEU A 61 8.31 -4.84 8.85
N MET A 62 8.83 -3.64 9.10
CA MET A 62 10.24 -3.30 8.85
C MET A 62 11.19 -3.85 9.93
N THR A 63 10.67 -4.41 11.03
CA THR A 63 11.48 -5.09 12.05
C THR A 63 11.25 -6.59 11.94
N LYS A 64 12.33 -7.37 11.95
CA LYS A 64 12.25 -8.83 11.93
C LYS A 64 11.50 -9.33 13.16
N THR A 65 10.29 -9.83 12.96
CA THR A 65 9.44 -10.38 14.01
C THR A 65 9.04 -11.80 13.63
N GLU A 66 9.23 -12.75 14.55
CA GLU A 66 8.80 -14.14 14.35
C GLU A 66 7.39 -14.33 14.91
N GLY A 67 6.53 -15.06 14.20
CA GLY A 67 5.17 -15.40 14.64
C GLY A 67 4.13 -14.27 14.52
N GLY A 68 4.38 -13.25 13.69
CA GLY A 68 3.41 -12.21 13.37
C GLY A 68 2.24 -12.74 12.52
N TYR A 69 1.10 -12.06 12.56
CA TYR A 69 -0.06 -12.35 11.68
C TYR A 69 0.24 -12.04 10.20
N ILE A 70 1.11 -11.05 9.97
CA ILE A 70 1.67 -10.70 8.66
C ILE A 70 3.19 -10.82 8.77
N ASP A 71 3.80 -11.45 7.78
CA ASP A 71 5.25 -11.63 7.73
C ASP A 71 5.97 -10.28 7.62
N SER A 72 7.13 -10.18 8.29
CA SER A 72 8.02 -9.02 8.15
C SER A 72 8.50 -8.87 6.70
N PHE A 73 8.77 -7.63 6.29
CA PHE A 73 9.38 -7.36 5.01
C PHE A 73 10.75 -8.04 4.91
N THR A 74 11.05 -8.54 3.71
CA THR A 74 12.34 -9.15 3.43
C THR A 74 13.32 -8.07 2.94
N PRO A 75 14.45 -7.82 3.63
CA PRO A 75 15.50 -6.96 3.12
C PRO A 75 15.96 -7.34 1.71
N GLY A 76 16.21 -6.35 0.87
CA GLY A 76 16.56 -6.53 -0.54
C GLY A 76 15.37 -6.75 -1.48
N SER A 77 14.16 -6.96 -0.95
CA SER A 77 12.93 -7.10 -1.73
C SER A 77 12.11 -5.81 -1.76
N PRO A 78 11.22 -5.64 -2.75
CA PRO A 78 10.26 -4.54 -2.77
C PRO A 78 9.42 -4.54 -1.50
N LEU A 79 9.14 -3.34 -0.98
CA LEU A 79 8.13 -3.16 0.05
C LEU A 79 6.77 -3.60 -0.51
N THR A 80 5.89 -4.06 0.37
CA THR A 80 4.54 -4.48 0.00
C THR A 80 3.52 -3.83 0.91
N GLY A 81 2.33 -3.56 0.38
CA GLY A 81 1.26 -2.89 1.13
C GLY A 81 -0.01 -2.79 0.31
N TYR A 82 -1.03 -2.16 0.88
CA TYR A 82 -2.26 -1.91 0.14
C TYR A 82 -2.07 -0.90 -0.98
N GLY A 83 -2.72 -1.13 -2.10
CA GLY A 83 -2.67 -0.24 -3.24
C GLY A 83 -3.84 -0.45 -4.20
N VAL A 84 -3.94 0.45 -5.17
CA VAL A 84 -4.88 0.38 -6.28
C VAL A 84 -4.09 0.17 -7.56
N ALA A 85 -4.52 -0.80 -8.34
CA ALA A 85 -3.83 -1.21 -9.56
C ALA A 85 -4.79 -1.46 -10.71
N LYS A 86 -4.27 -1.40 -11.93
CA LYS A 86 -4.99 -1.74 -13.16
C LYS A 86 -4.46 -3.06 -13.72
N VAL A 87 -5.35 -3.98 -14.02
CA VAL A 87 -5.01 -5.29 -14.60
C VAL A 87 -4.53 -5.11 -16.04
N LEU A 88 -3.33 -5.61 -16.35
CA LEU A 88 -2.75 -5.63 -17.69
C LEU A 88 -2.93 -7.00 -18.37
N GLU A 89 -2.81 -8.07 -17.60
CA GLU A 89 -2.99 -9.45 -18.02
C GLU A 89 -3.45 -10.27 -16.80
N SER A 90 -4.27 -11.28 -17.02
CA SER A 90 -4.81 -12.14 -15.96
C SER A 90 -5.06 -13.53 -16.51
N GLU A 91 -4.60 -14.55 -15.78
CA GLU A 91 -5.02 -15.95 -15.99
C GLU A 91 -6.11 -16.36 -14.97
N HIS A 92 -6.49 -15.45 -14.06
CA HIS A 92 -7.52 -15.68 -13.04
C HIS A 92 -8.93 -15.33 -13.55
N ALA A 93 -9.93 -16.20 -13.31
CA ALA A 93 -11.28 -16.07 -13.86
C ALA A 93 -12.03 -14.79 -13.44
N ASN A 94 -11.74 -14.27 -12.23
CA ASN A 94 -12.44 -13.10 -11.67
C ASN A 94 -11.89 -11.75 -12.16
N PHE A 95 -10.72 -11.73 -12.81
CA PHE A 95 -10.05 -10.49 -13.20
C PHE A 95 -9.79 -10.47 -14.70
N LYS A 96 -10.12 -9.36 -15.35
CA LYS A 96 -9.92 -9.19 -16.79
C LYS A 96 -9.00 -8.00 -17.05
N LYS A 97 -8.30 -8.04 -18.18
CA LYS A 97 -7.49 -6.91 -18.65
C LYS A 97 -8.32 -5.63 -18.68
N GLY A 98 -7.82 -4.58 -18.06
CA GLY A 98 -8.48 -3.28 -17.95
C GLY A 98 -9.21 -3.05 -16.64
N ASP A 99 -9.51 -4.11 -15.87
CA ASP A 99 -10.15 -3.98 -14.57
C ASP A 99 -9.30 -3.15 -13.60
N LEU A 100 -9.97 -2.37 -12.75
CA LEU A 100 -9.37 -1.69 -11.62
C LEU A 100 -9.58 -2.54 -10.38
N ILE A 101 -8.53 -2.69 -9.59
CA ILE A 101 -8.54 -3.53 -8.38
C ILE A 101 -7.84 -2.80 -7.24
N TRP A 102 -8.18 -3.18 -6.02
CA TRP A 102 -7.43 -2.81 -4.82
C TRP A 102 -7.08 -4.04 -4.01
N GLY A 103 -6.00 -3.98 -3.25
CA GLY A 103 -5.51 -5.09 -2.43
C GLY A 103 -4.02 -4.98 -2.15
N PHE A 104 -3.43 -6.07 -1.67
CA PHE A 104 -2.00 -6.11 -1.35
C PHE A 104 -1.16 -6.19 -2.63
N THR A 105 -0.22 -5.28 -2.81
CA THR A 105 0.65 -5.18 -3.98
C THR A 105 2.07 -4.73 -3.59
N GLY A 106 3.00 -4.79 -4.53
CA GLY A 106 4.35 -4.29 -4.36
C GLY A 106 4.44 -2.77 -4.52
N TRP A 107 5.38 -2.15 -3.81
CA TRP A 107 5.78 -0.76 -4.01
C TRP A 107 6.70 -0.65 -5.23
N GLU A 108 6.09 -0.85 -6.38
CA GLU A 108 6.70 -0.84 -7.70
C GLU A 108 5.68 -0.36 -8.74
N GLU A 109 6.12 -0.02 -9.96
CA GLU A 109 5.22 0.42 -11.02
C GLU A 109 4.36 -0.73 -11.58
N TYR A 110 4.90 -1.95 -11.60
CA TYR A 110 4.25 -3.14 -12.12
C TYR A 110 4.50 -4.34 -11.20
N SER A 111 3.45 -5.11 -10.90
CA SER A 111 3.53 -6.28 -10.03
C SER A 111 2.89 -7.51 -10.68
N ILE A 112 3.45 -8.68 -10.42
CA ILE A 112 2.82 -9.97 -10.72
C ILE A 112 2.31 -10.53 -9.38
N ILE A 113 0.99 -10.65 -9.25
CA ILE A 113 0.35 -11.13 -8.04
C ILE A 113 -0.05 -12.59 -8.27
N ASN A 114 0.66 -13.52 -7.62
CA ASN A 114 0.46 -14.96 -7.82
C ASN A 114 -0.74 -15.53 -7.04
N ALA A 115 -1.12 -14.88 -5.95
CA ALA A 115 -2.24 -15.25 -5.07
C ALA A 115 -3.28 -14.12 -5.08
N PRO A 116 -4.18 -14.09 -6.09
CA PRO A 116 -5.11 -12.98 -6.29
C PRO A 116 -6.37 -13.05 -5.40
N GLU A 117 -6.44 -13.98 -4.44
CA GLU A 117 -7.61 -14.17 -3.56
C GLU A 117 -7.86 -12.97 -2.63
N GLY A 118 -6.81 -12.21 -2.32
CA GLY A 118 -6.88 -10.97 -1.53
C GLY A 118 -7.14 -9.71 -2.34
N LEU A 119 -7.40 -9.84 -3.66
CA LEU A 119 -7.68 -8.71 -4.54
C LEU A 119 -9.18 -8.49 -4.67
N PHE A 120 -9.58 -7.22 -4.67
CA PHE A 120 -10.96 -6.80 -4.79
C PHE A 120 -11.13 -5.93 -6.02
N LYS A 121 -12.14 -6.24 -6.83
CA LYS A 121 -12.48 -5.45 -8.00
C LYS A 121 -13.15 -4.14 -7.59
N ILE A 122 -12.73 -3.04 -8.21
CA ILE A 122 -13.34 -1.72 -8.07
C ILE A 122 -14.47 -1.60 -9.10
N GLU A 123 -15.71 -1.62 -8.62
CA GLU A 123 -16.91 -1.47 -9.47
C GLU A 123 -17.33 0.01 -9.60
N HIS A 124 -17.10 0.82 -8.57
CA HIS A 124 -17.49 2.23 -8.52
C HIS A 124 -16.31 3.12 -8.91
N THR A 125 -16.39 3.71 -10.11
CA THR A 125 -15.34 4.58 -10.68
C THR A 125 -15.77 6.04 -10.78
N ASP A 126 -16.94 6.36 -10.25
CA ASP A 126 -17.50 7.70 -10.06
C ASP A 126 -16.81 8.48 -8.94
N VAL A 127 -15.97 7.82 -8.14
CA VAL A 127 -15.17 8.41 -7.06
C VAL A 127 -13.67 8.35 -7.39
N PRO A 128 -12.84 9.25 -6.80
CA PRO A 128 -11.39 9.20 -6.98
C PRO A 128 -10.82 7.85 -6.54
N LEU A 129 -10.01 7.23 -7.40
CA LEU A 129 -9.44 5.91 -7.13
C LEU A 129 -8.57 5.86 -5.87
N SER A 130 -7.97 6.99 -5.46
CA SER A 130 -7.22 7.09 -4.21
C SER A 130 -8.05 6.82 -2.96
N TYR A 131 -9.40 6.86 -3.02
CA TYR A 131 -10.25 6.55 -1.87
C TYR A 131 -10.24 5.07 -1.51
N TYR A 132 -9.92 4.20 -2.48
CA TYR A 132 -9.76 2.76 -2.27
C TYR A 132 -8.46 2.39 -1.55
N THR A 133 -7.53 3.33 -1.34
CA THR A 133 -6.39 3.09 -0.44
C THR A 133 -6.73 3.44 1.02
N GLY A 134 -7.94 3.90 1.33
CA GLY A 134 -8.33 4.31 2.68
C GLY A 134 -9.78 3.97 2.99
N ILE A 135 -10.68 4.97 2.86
CA ILE A 135 -12.08 4.89 3.31
C ILE A 135 -12.87 3.76 2.60
N LEU A 136 -12.65 3.57 1.29
CA LEU A 136 -13.38 2.58 0.47
C LEU A 136 -12.62 1.25 0.30
N GLY A 137 -11.42 1.12 0.88
CA GLY A 137 -10.62 -0.09 0.82
C GLY A 137 -10.56 -0.77 2.17
N GLU A 138 -9.43 -0.63 2.83
CA GLU A 138 -9.13 -1.26 4.11
C GLU A 138 -10.15 -0.88 5.20
N THR A 139 -10.59 0.39 5.22
CA THR A 139 -11.57 0.87 6.21
C THR A 139 -12.94 0.23 6.00
N GLU A 140 -13.42 0.11 4.76
CA GLU A 140 -14.70 -0.53 4.46
C GLU A 140 -14.67 -2.02 4.80
N LEU A 141 -13.58 -2.71 4.47
CA LEU A 141 -13.40 -4.11 4.81
C LEU A 141 -13.43 -4.31 6.34
N PHE A 142 -12.73 -3.46 7.08
CA PHE A 142 -12.73 -3.49 8.55
C PHE A 142 -14.13 -3.23 9.13
N ILE A 143 -14.89 -2.28 8.57
CA ILE A 143 -16.28 -2.01 8.98
C ILE A 143 -17.17 -3.21 8.70
N LYS A 144 -17.08 -3.85 7.52
CA LYS A 144 -17.84 -5.06 7.18
C LYS A 144 -17.52 -6.22 8.12
N PHE A 145 -16.24 -6.46 8.42
CA PHE A 145 -15.83 -7.46 9.41
C PHE A 145 -16.41 -7.16 10.80
N ARG A 146 -16.33 -5.90 11.26
CA ARG A 146 -16.88 -5.50 12.56
C ARG A 146 -18.39 -5.64 12.64
N TRP A 147 -19.11 -5.37 11.55
CA TRP A 147 -20.56 -5.60 11.46
C TRP A 147 -20.89 -7.09 11.50
N LYS A 148 -20.21 -7.91 10.70
CA LYS A 148 -20.39 -9.37 10.67
C LYS A 148 -20.09 -10.00 12.05
N ALA A 149 -19.05 -9.53 12.74
CA ALA A 149 -18.71 -9.99 14.09
C ALA A 149 -19.79 -9.62 15.13
N LYS A 150 -20.43 -8.45 14.99
CA LYS A 150 -21.58 -8.04 15.82
C LYS A 150 -22.84 -8.86 15.55
N GLU A 151 -23.04 -9.38 14.35
CA GLU A 151 -24.15 -10.30 14.05
C GLU A 151 -23.94 -11.68 14.70
N VAL A 152 -22.68 -12.08 14.91
CA VAL A 152 -22.31 -13.38 15.49
C VAL A 152 -22.23 -13.34 17.02
N HIS A 153 -22.06 -12.17 17.65
CA HIS A 153 -22.02 -12.02 19.11
C HIS A 153 -22.93 -10.90 19.64
N GLN A 154 -23.80 -11.23 20.60
CA GLN A 154 -24.55 -10.26 21.42
C GLN A 154 -23.60 -9.30 22.17
N PRO A 155 -24.05 -8.06 22.45
CA PRO A 155 -23.16 -6.91 22.64
C PRO A 155 -22.51 -6.94 24.02
N GLN A 156 -21.18 -6.96 24.06
CA GLN A 156 -20.41 -6.51 25.21
C GLN A 156 -19.36 -5.50 24.75
N ASP A 157 -19.27 -4.41 25.50
CA ASP A 157 -18.57 -3.18 25.19
C ASP A 157 -17.12 -3.42 24.74
N LEU A 158 -16.77 -2.93 23.55
CA LEU A 158 -15.39 -2.93 23.06
C LEU A 158 -14.85 -1.49 23.00
N LEU A 159 -13.87 -1.23 23.86
CA LEU A 159 -13.05 -0.01 23.91
C LEU A 159 -12.55 0.41 22.53
N VAL A 160 -12.66 1.71 22.25
CA VAL A 160 -12.01 2.39 21.11
C VAL A 160 -10.51 2.47 21.40
N GLY A 161 -9.68 1.88 20.54
CA GLY A 161 -8.22 1.89 20.65
C GLY A 161 -7.66 3.31 20.54
N TYR A 162 -6.94 3.73 21.58
CA TYR A 162 -6.20 4.98 21.66
C TYR A 162 -4.89 4.85 20.87
N THR A 163 -4.66 5.68 19.85
CA THR A 163 -3.37 5.74 19.14
C THR A 163 -2.37 6.51 20.03
N PRO A 164 -1.25 5.90 20.46
CA PRO A 164 -0.29 6.59 21.31
C PRO A 164 0.32 7.82 20.60
N PRO A 165 0.52 8.95 21.29
CA PRO A 165 1.10 10.18 20.70
C PRO A 165 2.48 10.00 20.05
N GLU A 166 3.21 8.97 20.46
CA GLU A 166 4.52 8.60 19.91
C GLU A 166 4.38 8.03 18.49
N MET A 167 3.38 7.16 18.28
CA MET A 167 3.00 6.60 16.96
C MET A 167 2.63 7.70 15.95
N GLY A 168 1.97 8.77 16.42
CA GLY A 168 1.61 9.93 15.61
C GLY A 168 2.82 10.73 15.08
N ARG A 169 3.93 10.78 15.83
CA ARG A 169 5.16 11.44 15.35
C ARG A 169 5.94 10.56 14.38
N GLU A 170 5.91 9.24 14.57
CA GLU A 170 6.55 8.31 13.63
C GLU A 170 5.85 8.35 12.27
N LEU A 171 4.53 8.48 12.26
CA LEU A 171 3.73 8.64 11.04
C LEU A 171 4.10 9.88 10.22
N VAL A 172 4.34 11.00 10.89
CA VAL A 172 4.78 12.25 10.22
C VAL A 172 6.19 12.09 9.65
N ALA A 173 7.09 11.41 10.36
CA ALA A 173 8.45 11.18 9.90
C ALA A 173 8.50 10.24 8.68
N VAL A 174 7.76 9.13 8.72
CA VAL A 174 7.61 8.18 7.60
C VAL A 174 7.00 8.91 6.39
N SER A 175 5.90 9.63 6.60
CA SER A 175 5.21 10.39 5.56
C SER A 175 6.09 11.49 4.95
N ALA A 176 6.89 12.21 5.74
CA ALA A 176 7.76 13.28 5.26
C ALA A 176 8.96 12.74 4.46
N VAL A 177 9.63 11.71 4.99
CA VAL A 177 10.72 10.99 4.30
C VAL A 177 10.25 10.43 2.96
N LEU A 178 9.06 9.82 2.96
CA LEU A 178 8.48 9.31 1.74
C LEU A 178 8.11 10.46 0.81
N SER A 179 7.52 11.55 1.30
CA SER A 179 7.13 12.70 0.44
C SER A 179 8.32 13.29 -0.33
N GLU A 180 9.49 13.33 0.29
CA GLU A 180 10.71 13.89 -0.32
C GLU A 180 11.35 12.93 -1.33
N ALA A 181 11.34 11.62 -1.05
CA ALA A 181 11.71 10.59 -2.02
C ALA A 181 10.71 10.49 -3.20
N MET A 182 9.42 10.75 -2.95
CA MET A 182 8.29 10.56 -3.87
C MET A 182 8.13 11.69 -4.90
N TRP A 183 8.45 12.95 -4.57
CA TRP A 183 8.33 14.09 -5.51
C TRP A 183 9.20 13.96 -6.77
N LYS A 184 10.20 13.07 -6.76
CA LYS A 184 11.11 12.83 -7.88
C LYS A 184 10.57 11.81 -8.91
N SER A 185 9.42 11.17 -8.67
CA SER A 185 8.85 10.16 -9.59
C SER A 185 7.43 10.52 -10.07
N PRO A 186 7.23 11.01 -11.31
CA PRO A 186 5.92 11.41 -11.83
C PRO A 186 4.96 10.25 -12.15
N ALA A 187 5.33 9.00 -11.85
CA ALA A 187 4.61 7.80 -12.30
C ALA A 187 3.67 7.16 -11.26
N LEU A 188 3.81 7.48 -9.97
CA LEU A 188 3.06 6.87 -8.86
C LEU A 188 2.48 7.97 -7.96
N HIS A 189 1.20 7.85 -7.60
CA HIS A 189 0.53 8.79 -6.68
C HIS A 189 0.34 8.12 -5.32
N PHE A 190 0.84 8.73 -4.26
CA PHE A 190 0.78 8.17 -2.91
C PHE A 190 -0.25 8.91 -2.08
N ASN A 191 -1.10 8.18 -1.36
CA ASN A 191 -2.10 8.76 -0.46
C ASN A 191 -1.61 8.61 0.98
N THR A 192 -1.08 9.69 1.56
CA THR A 192 -0.75 9.75 2.99
C THR A 192 -2.06 10.04 3.72
N GLY A 193 -2.73 9.01 4.25
CA GLY A 193 -4.05 9.10 4.88
C GLY A 193 -4.11 10.00 6.13
N ASN A 194 -3.94 11.30 5.96
CA ASN A 194 -4.14 12.32 6.98
C ASN A 194 -5.25 13.26 6.56
N HIS A 195 -6.28 13.29 7.40
CA HIS A 195 -7.31 14.31 7.48
C HIS A 195 -6.74 15.71 7.25
N GLU A 196 -7.56 16.58 6.65
CA GLU A 196 -7.48 18.03 6.81
C GLU A 196 -7.36 18.38 8.30
N ILE A 197 -6.14 18.52 8.82
CA ILE A 197 -5.91 19.10 10.13
C ILE A 197 -5.63 20.59 9.90
N TYR A 198 -6.71 21.37 9.92
CA TYR A 198 -6.74 22.81 10.19
C TYR A 198 -5.70 23.66 9.45
N SER A 199 -6.03 24.01 8.20
CA SER A 199 -5.65 25.30 7.61
C SER A 199 -6.33 26.43 8.40
N ASN A 200 -5.76 26.79 9.56
CA ASN A 200 -5.88 28.13 10.16
C ASN A 200 -5.08 28.20 11.45
N ARG A 201 -3.76 28.44 11.35
CA ARG A 201 -3.04 29.15 12.41
C ARG A 201 -1.99 30.06 11.78
N LYS A 202 -2.35 31.34 11.75
CA LYS A 202 -1.48 32.48 11.45
C LYS A 202 -0.13 32.31 12.13
N ILE A 203 0.92 32.32 11.31
CA ILE A 203 2.32 32.52 11.71
C ILE A 203 2.39 33.89 12.43
N ARG A 204 2.62 33.89 13.74
CA ARG A 204 3.17 35.07 14.43
C ARG A 204 4.68 34.89 14.52
N ARG A 205 5.40 35.72 13.76
CA ARG A 205 6.84 35.96 13.93
C ARG A 205 7.07 36.58 15.31
N PHE A 206 7.98 36.03 16.09
CA PHE A 206 8.66 36.80 17.14
C PHE A 206 10.00 37.28 16.58
N HIS A 207 10.25 38.58 16.77
CA HIS A 207 11.58 39.18 16.75
C HIS A 207 12.27 38.87 18.08
#